data_AF-A0A4Y9YCE2-F1
#
_entry.id   AF-A0A4Y9YCE2-F1
#
_cell.length_a   1.000
_cell.length_b   1.000
_cell.length_c   1.000
_cell.angle_alpha   90.00
_cell.angle_beta   90.00
_cell.angle_gamma   90.00
#
_symmetry.space_group_name_H-M   'P 1'
#
loop_
_entity.id
_entity.type
_entity.pdbx_description
1 polymer ?
#
loop_
_entity_poly.entity_id
_entity_poly.type
_entity_poly.pdbx_seq_one_letter_code
_entity_poly.pdbx_strand_id
1 'polypeptide(L)'
;MVIMRGSMDDDAGFSDALHDARTRPVDRPAGHRKYTRTQRRMYSGRHLRCRLRQTSWPAGAMHGILMVVPFLSLYPLMKRWTWWPQAWLGLTLNWGAWIIWYALKDHAEGSGMQSFFAGLVSWTIFYDTIYACQDRKDDVKAGVKSTALLFGTWVRPILSCFALVFLASLVYAGFCNGKGLPFYLVSCGGALAHIGWQLATWDPNDPKDCGAKFKSNGDMGYVIWGGLLLDFYLNPTYVA
;
A
#
# COMPACT_ATOMS: atom_id res chain seq x y z
N MET A 1 -3.49 -3.92 0.74
CA MET A 1 -2.57 -5.06 0.85
C MET A 1 -3.17 -6.39 0.37
N VAL A 2 -4.46 -6.68 0.67
CA VAL A 2 -5.17 -7.86 0.10
C VAL A 2 -5.27 -7.83 -1.43
N ILE A 3 -5.35 -6.65 -2.05
CA ILE A 3 -5.47 -6.47 -3.51
C ILE A 3 -4.18 -6.85 -4.26
N MET A 4 -2.99 -6.71 -3.64
CA MET A 4 -1.72 -7.08 -4.29
C MET A 4 -1.39 -8.56 -4.18
N ARG A 5 -2.03 -9.29 -3.26
CA ARG A 5 -1.84 -10.74 -3.15
C ARG A 5 -2.51 -11.48 -4.31
N GLY A 6 -3.68 -11.01 -4.76
CA GLY A 6 -4.37 -11.58 -5.92
C GLY A 6 -3.67 -11.33 -7.26
N SER A 7 -3.10 -10.13 -7.46
CA SER A 7 -2.44 -9.76 -8.73
C SER A 7 -1.22 -10.61 -9.08
N MET A 8 -0.49 -11.16 -8.10
CA MET A 8 0.66 -12.03 -8.37
C MET A 8 0.26 -13.48 -8.65
N ASP A 9 -0.87 -13.94 -8.09
CA ASP A 9 -1.42 -15.27 -8.35
C ASP A 9 -2.10 -15.32 -9.75
N ASP A 10 -2.66 -14.20 -10.21
CA ASP A 10 -3.33 -14.08 -11.51
C ASP A 10 -2.36 -14.13 -12.71
N ASP A 11 -1.16 -13.57 -12.59
CA ASP A 11 -0.15 -13.57 -13.66
C ASP A 11 0.49 -14.96 -13.87
N ALA A 12 0.62 -15.75 -12.80
CA ALA A 12 1.07 -17.14 -12.87
C ALA A 12 0.01 -18.04 -13.55
N GLY A 13 -1.27 -17.83 -13.24
CA GLY A 13 -2.38 -18.56 -13.85
C GLY A 13 -2.60 -18.26 -15.34
N PHE A 14 -2.27 -17.04 -15.80
CA PHE A 14 -2.43 -16.66 -17.21
C PHE A 14 -1.41 -17.35 -18.13
N SER A 15 -0.18 -17.54 -17.66
CA SER A 15 0.87 -18.24 -18.42
C SER A 15 0.57 -19.74 -18.56
N ASP A 16 0.03 -20.37 -17.50
CA ASP A 16 -0.34 -21.79 -17.51
C ASP A 16 -1.58 -22.06 -18.38
N ALA A 17 -2.54 -21.13 -18.41
CA ALA A 17 -3.75 -21.23 -19.24
C ALA A 17 -3.45 -21.18 -20.75
N LEU A 18 -2.40 -20.46 -21.18
CA LEU A 18 -1.97 -20.44 -22.59
C LEU A 18 -1.24 -21.73 -23.00
N HIS A 19 -0.63 -22.43 -22.05
CA HIS A 19 0.06 -23.69 -22.31
C HIS A 19 -0.90 -24.89 -22.35
N ASP A 20 -1.99 -24.85 -21.59
CA ASP A 20 -2.95 -25.96 -21.44
C ASP A 20 -4.03 -25.99 -22.56
N ALA A 21 -4.19 -24.89 -23.30
CA ALA A 21 -5.13 -24.80 -24.43
C ALA A 21 -4.76 -25.68 -25.65
N ARG A 22 -3.58 -26.32 -25.65
CA ARG A 22 -3.08 -27.11 -26.79
C ARG A 22 -3.28 -28.62 -26.66
N THR A 23 -3.77 -29.15 -25.52
CA THR A 23 -3.67 -30.61 -25.27
C THR A 23 -4.95 -31.35 -24.87
N ARG A 24 -6.12 -30.71 -24.75
CA ARG A 24 -7.38 -31.43 -24.43
C ARG A 24 -8.60 -30.88 -25.16
N PRO A 25 -9.39 -31.71 -25.86
CA PRO A 25 -10.75 -31.34 -26.24
C PRO A 25 -11.64 -31.41 -25.00
N VAL A 26 -12.17 -30.27 -24.56
CA VAL A 26 -13.18 -30.23 -23.50
C VAL A 26 -14.55 -30.10 -24.15
N ASP A 27 -15.32 -31.18 -24.11
CA ASP A 27 -16.76 -31.13 -24.33
C ASP A 27 -17.43 -30.25 -23.26
N ARG A 28 -18.14 -29.21 -23.69
CA ARG A 28 -19.09 -28.48 -22.84
C ARG A 28 -20.44 -28.37 -23.55
N PRO A 29 -21.56 -28.71 -22.89
CA PRO A 29 -22.89 -28.55 -23.48
C PRO A 29 -23.25 -27.06 -23.55
N ALA A 30 -23.76 -26.64 -24.70
CA ALA A 30 -24.27 -25.30 -24.96
C ALA A 30 -25.60 -25.07 -24.21
N GLY A 31 -25.51 -24.53 -22.99
CA GLY A 31 -26.68 -24.10 -22.21
C GLY A 31 -27.15 -22.70 -22.62
N HIS A 32 -28.10 -22.59 -23.55
CA HIS A 32 -28.82 -21.36 -23.82
C HIS A 32 -29.75 -21.00 -22.64
N ARG A 33 -29.28 -20.20 -21.67
CA ARG A 33 -30.18 -19.56 -20.69
C ARG A 33 -30.87 -18.34 -21.32
N LYS A 34 -32.19 -18.44 -21.52
CA LYS A 34 -33.04 -17.30 -21.90
C LYS A 34 -33.15 -16.33 -20.70
N TYR A 35 -32.70 -15.09 -20.88
CA TYR A 35 -32.86 -14.02 -19.89
C TYR A 35 -34.34 -13.68 -19.70
N THR A 36 -34.83 -13.76 -18.45
CA THR A 36 -36.21 -13.47 -18.07
C THR A 36 -36.48 -11.95 -18.17
N ARG A 37 -37.71 -11.55 -18.55
CA ARG A 37 -38.11 -10.13 -18.77
C ARG A 37 -37.75 -9.18 -17.62
N THR A 38 -37.66 -9.69 -16.39
CA THR A 38 -37.26 -8.93 -15.18
C THR A 38 -35.78 -8.51 -15.22
N GLN A 39 -34.88 -9.35 -15.75
CA GLN A 39 -33.47 -9.00 -15.89
C GLN A 39 -33.27 -7.89 -16.93
N ARG A 40 -34.06 -7.86 -18.00
CA ARG A 40 -33.97 -6.80 -19.04
C ARG A 40 -34.42 -5.42 -18.53
N ARG A 41 -35.26 -5.37 -17.47
CA ARG A 41 -35.67 -4.14 -16.79
C ARG A 41 -34.65 -3.67 -15.72
N MET A 42 -33.87 -4.59 -15.15
CA MET A 42 -32.74 -4.25 -14.26
C MET A 42 -31.60 -3.54 -15.00
N TYR A 43 -31.41 -3.80 -16.30
CA TYR A 43 -30.46 -3.07 -17.15
C TYR A 43 -31.06 -1.79 -17.79
N SER A 44 -32.27 -1.39 -17.42
CA SER A 44 -32.94 -0.20 -17.96
C SER A 44 -32.61 1.06 -17.14
N GLY A 45 -31.78 1.93 -17.70
CA GLY A 45 -31.77 3.39 -17.50
C GLY A 45 -31.31 3.97 -16.16
N ARG A 46 -31.37 3.23 -15.04
CA ARG A 46 -30.96 3.73 -13.71
C ARG A 46 -29.45 3.58 -13.44
N HIS A 47 -28.85 2.48 -13.89
CA HIS A 47 -27.39 2.31 -13.77
C HIS A 47 -26.60 3.25 -14.69
N LEU A 48 -27.18 3.68 -15.80
CA LEU A 48 -26.53 4.66 -16.69
C LEU A 48 -26.44 6.04 -16.04
N ARG A 49 -27.41 6.45 -15.23
CA ARG A 49 -27.36 7.73 -14.49
C ARG A 49 -26.39 7.72 -13.31
N CYS A 50 -26.23 6.59 -12.61
CA CYS A 50 -25.15 6.45 -11.63
C CYS A 50 -23.77 6.43 -12.29
N ARG A 51 -23.65 5.80 -13.47
CA ARG A 51 -22.38 5.73 -14.23
C ARG A 51 -21.98 7.08 -14.85
N LEU A 52 -22.96 7.93 -15.20
CA LEU A 52 -22.73 9.29 -15.73
C LEU A 52 -22.44 10.35 -14.66
N ARG A 53 -22.66 10.04 -13.38
CA ARG A 53 -22.19 10.90 -12.25
C ARG A 53 -20.77 10.52 -11.79
N GLN A 54 -20.27 9.39 -12.26
CA GLN A 54 -18.95 8.84 -11.93
C GLN A 54 -17.88 9.22 -12.96
N THR A 55 -18.21 10.07 -13.94
CA THR A 55 -17.33 10.51 -15.04
C THR A 55 -16.65 11.85 -14.82
N SER A 56 -16.89 12.54 -13.70
CA SER A 56 -16.13 13.73 -13.30
C SER A 56 -15.36 13.43 -12.03
N TRP A 57 -14.41 12.50 -12.10
CA TRP A 57 -13.41 12.39 -11.03
C TRP A 57 -12.69 13.74 -10.94
N PRO A 58 -12.39 14.22 -9.72
CA PRO A 58 -11.49 15.36 -9.52
C PRO A 58 -10.29 15.26 -10.44
N ALA A 59 -9.92 16.36 -11.10
CA ALA A 59 -8.79 16.36 -12.02
C ALA A 59 -7.53 15.79 -11.33
N GLY A 60 -7.32 16.09 -10.05
CA GLY A 60 -6.22 15.54 -9.25
C GLY A 60 -6.19 14.01 -9.19
N ALA A 61 -7.34 13.37 -9.01
CA ALA A 61 -7.43 11.91 -8.97
C ALA A 61 -7.19 11.27 -10.35
N MET A 62 -7.64 11.92 -11.43
CA MET A 62 -7.38 11.45 -12.80
C MET A 62 -5.90 11.53 -13.18
N HIS A 63 -5.22 12.63 -12.84
CA HIS A 63 -3.77 12.76 -13.01
C HIS A 63 -3.03 11.70 -12.19
N GLY A 64 -3.48 11.46 -10.95
CA GLY A 64 -2.93 10.39 -10.12
C GLY A 64 -3.04 9.01 -10.78
N ILE A 65 -4.21 8.64 -11.32
CA ILE A 65 -4.40 7.36 -12.02
C ILE A 65 -3.45 7.22 -13.22
N LEU A 66 -3.30 8.29 -14.02
CA LEU A 66 -2.40 8.28 -15.18
C LEU A 66 -0.94 7.99 -14.79
N MET A 67 -0.51 8.48 -13.63
CA MET A 67 0.87 8.29 -13.14
C MET A 67 1.16 6.89 -12.61
N VAL A 68 0.14 6.05 -12.36
CA VAL A 68 0.35 4.68 -11.87
C VAL A 68 1.18 3.85 -12.85
N VAL A 69 0.90 3.97 -14.15
CA VAL A 69 1.57 3.20 -15.21
C VAL A 69 3.07 3.49 -15.26
N PRO A 70 3.55 4.74 -15.38
CA PRO A 70 4.99 5.02 -15.38
C PRO A 70 5.67 4.60 -14.07
N PHE A 71 4.99 4.77 -12.92
CA PHE A 71 5.54 4.34 -11.63
C PHE A 71 5.80 2.83 -11.59
N LEU A 72 4.81 2.01 -11.96
CA LEU A 72 4.94 0.54 -11.99
C LEU A 72 5.98 0.08 -13.01
N SER A 73 5.96 0.63 -14.22
CA SER A 73 6.87 0.22 -15.29
C SER A 73 8.34 0.56 -15.01
N LEU A 74 8.59 1.68 -14.31
CA LEU A 74 9.96 2.09 -13.98
C LEU A 74 10.53 1.37 -12.75
N TYR A 75 9.69 0.80 -11.87
CA TYR A 75 10.15 0.17 -10.63
C TYR A 75 11.20 -0.95 -10.85
N PRO A 76 11.02 -1.91 -11.78
CA PRO A 76 12.04 -2.94 -12.03
C PRO A 76 13.40 -2.37 -12.47
N LEU A 77 13.42 -1.22 -13.13
CA LEU A 77 14.64 -0.56 -13.60
C LEU A 77 15.40 0.12 -12.46
N MET A 78 14.70 0.56 -11.41
CA MET A 78 15.32 1.31 -10.30
C MET A 78 16.37 0.50 -9.56
N LYS A 79 16.19 -0.81 -9.41
CA LYS A 79 17.19 -1.71 -8.78
C LYS A 79 18.54 -1.72 -9.50
N ARG A 80 18.58 -1.33 -10.78
CA ARG A 80 19.80 -1.28 -11.59
C ARG A 80 20.46 0.09 -11.60
N TRP A 81 19.68 1.16 -11.38
CA TRP A 81 20.14 2.54 -11.60
C TRP A 81 20.40 3.30 -10.29
N THR A 82 19.65 3.03 -9.22
CA THR A 82 19.73 3.77 -7.96
C THR A 82 20.02 2.87 -6.76
N TRP A 83 20.61 3.45 -5.71
CA TRP A 83 20.75 2.83 -4.39
C TRP A 83 19.49 2.92 -3.53
N TRP A 84 18.45 3.60 -4.04
CA TRP A 84 17.19 3.84 -3.34
C TRP A 84 15.97 3.21 -4.04
N PRO A 85 16.01 1.94 -4.47
CA PRO A 85 14.81 1.30 -5.04
C PRO A 85 13.65 1.29 -4.04
N GLN A 86 13.93 1.25 -2.74
CA GLN A 86 12.97 1.32 -1.63
C GLN A 86 12.16 2.63 -1.64
N ALA A 87 12.79 3.76 -1.96
CA ALA A 87 12.10 5.05 -2.01
C ALA A 87 11.13 5.09 -3.19
N TRP A 88 11.54 4.56 -4.34
CA TRP A 88 10.66 4.44 -5.51
C TRP A 88 9.49 3.50 -5.21
N LEU A 89 9.75 2.33 -4.61
CA LEU A 89 8.71 1.41 -4.18
C LEU A 89 7.72 2.07 -3.21
N GLY A 90 8.23 2.87 -2.27
CA GLY A 90 7.39 3.64 -1.36
C GLY A 90 6.47 4.62 -2.10
N LEU A 91 6.98 5.32 -3.10
CA LEU A 91 6.15 6.21 -3.92
C LEU A 91 5.10 5.44 -4.69
N THR A 92 5.47 4.33 -5.34
CA THR A 92 4.55 3.55 -6.19
C THR A 92 3.45 2.88 -5.39
N LEU A 93 3.77 2.23 -4.28
CA LEU A 93 2.78 1.52 -3.44
C LEU A 93 1.82 2.48 -2.75
N ASN A 94 2.32 3.64 -2.28
CA ASN A 94 1.50 4.59 -1.56
C ASN A 94 0.74 5.55 -2.48
N TRP A 95 1.04 5.59 -3.79
CA TRP A 95 0.36 6.45 -4.76
C TRP A 95 -1.17 6.30 -4.74
N GLY A 96 -1.66 5.09 -4.49
CA GLY A 96 -3.09 4.81 -4.33
C GLY A 96 -3.74 5.59 -3.18
N ALA A 97 -3.04 5.81 -2.07
CA ALA A 97 -3.53 6.64 -0.97
C ALA A 97 -3.73 8.10 -1.41
N TRP A 98 -2.82 8.60 -2.25
CA TRP A 98 -2.91 9.95 -2.83
C TRP A 98 -4.12 10.07 -3.77
N ILE A 99 -4.32 9.09 -4.65
CA ILE A 99 -5.49 9.04 -5.55
C ILE A 99 -6.80 9.02 -4.76
N ILE A 100 -6.91 8.13 -3.76
CA ILE A 100 -8.14 7.99 -2.95
C ILE A 100 -8.42 9.28 -2.18
N TRP A 101 -7.39 9.93 -1.65
CA TRP A 101 -7.57 11.20 -0.95
C TRP A 101 -8.17 12.27 -1.86
N TYR A 102 -7.57 12.50 -3.03
CA TYR A 102 -8.08 13.47 -3.99
C TYR A 102 -9.44 13.09 -4.58
N ALA A 103 -9.77 11.80 -4.63
CA ALA A 103 -11.09 11.34 -5.04
C ALA A 103 -12.18 11.65 -4.01
N LEU A 104 -11.84 11.73 -2.72
CA LEU A 104 -12.78 12.01 -1.62
C LEU A 104 -12.82 13.49 -1.22
N LYS A 105 -11.67 14.16 -1.27
CA LYS A 105 -11.47 15.57 -0.91
C LYS A 105 -10.83 16.25 -2.11
N ASP A 106 -11.53 17.20 -2.71
CA ASP A 106 -11.07 17.89 -3.94
C ASP A 106 -9.73 18.64 -3.76
N HIS A 107 -9.32 18.87 -2.51
CA HIS A 107 -8.07 19.54 -2.15
C HIS A 107 -7.35 18.85 -0.97
N ALA A 108 -6.01 18.92 -0.97
CA ALA A 108 -5.15 18.40 0.10
C ALA A 108 -4.66 19.47 1.09
N GLU A 109 -4.93 20.75 0.82
CA GLU A 109 -4.45 21.87 1.64
C GLU A 109 -4.99 21.77 3.07
N GLY A 110 -4.11 22.01 4.05
CA GLY A 110 -4.45 21.98 5.48
C GLY A 110 -4.76 20.60 6.07
N SER A 111 -4.91 19.55 5.25
CA SER A 111 -5.32 18.22 5.71
C SER A 111 -4.22 17.37 6.34
N GLY A 112 -2.96 17.78 6.19
CA GLY A 112 -1.79 16.97 6.57
C GLY A 112 -1.50 15.78 5.65
N MET A 113 -2.28 15.58 4.58
CA MET A 113 -2.11 14.44 3.65
C MET A 113 -0.72 14.40 3.00
N GLN A 114 -0.13 15.55 2.67
CA GLN A 114 1.22 15.61 2.08
C GLN A 114 2.27 15.06 3.04
N SER A 115 2.20 15.49 4.31
CA SER A 115 3.08 14.99 5.38
C SER A 115 2.83 13.50 5.63
N PHE A 116 1.57 13.07 5.69
CA PHE A 116 1.21 11.67 5.87
C PHE A 116 1.72 10.78 4.73
N PHE A 117 1.62 11.26 3.49
CA PHE A 117 2.14 10.56 2.32
C PHE A 117 3.67 10.38 2.40
N ALA A 118 4.40 11.45 2.77
CA ALA A 118 5.85 11.34 3.01
C ALA A 118 6.18 10.35 4.14
N GLY A 119 5.33 10.29 5.17
CA GLY A 119 5.39 9.29 6.23
C GLY A 119 5.17 7.86 5.73
N LEU A 120 4.17 7.63 4.89
CA LEU A 120 3.90 6.32 4.30
C LEU A 120 5.09 5.85 3.43
N VAL A 121 5.68 6.74 2.65
CA VAL A 121 6.91 6.45 1.90
C VAL A 121 8.06 6.09 2.85
N SER A 122 8.20 6.84 3.95
CA SER A 122 9.21 6.58 4.98
C SER A 122 9.00 5.23 5.66
N TRP A 123 7.74 4.84 5.91
CA TRP A 123 7.40 3.53 6.45
C TRP A 123 7.70 2.41 5.45
N THR A 124 7.44 2.61 4.16
CA THR A 124 7.86 1.66 3.12
C THR A 124 9.37 1.50 3.07
N ILE A 125 10.13 2.60 3.13
CA ILE A 125 11.59 2.52 3.22
C ILE A 125 12.01 1.73 4.46
N PHE A 126 11.34 1.95 5.59
CA PHE A 126 11.60 1.23 6.84
C PHE A 126 11.47 -0.29 6.69
N TYR A 127 10.28 -0.79 6.36
CA TYR A 127 10.05 -2.23 6.34
C TYR A 127 10.72 -2.91 5.13
N ASP A 128 10.83 -2.23 3.99
CA ASP A 128 11.43 -2.81 2.78
C ASP A 128 12.95 -2.86 2.90
N THR A 129 13.57 -1.96 3.66
CA THR A 129 15.00 -2.08 3.99
C THR A 129 15.27 -3.21 4.98
N ILE A 130 14.36 -3.47 5.93
CA ILE A 130 14.44 -4.66 6.79
C ILE A 130 14.40 -5.92 5.92
N TYR A 131 13.47 -5.97 4.96
CA TYR A 131 13.39 -7.07 4.01
C TYR A 131 14.64 -7.18 3.13
N ALA A 132 15.19 -6.08 2.63
CA ALA A 132 16.43 -6.09 1.84
C ALA A 132 17.67 -6.54 2.65
N CYS A 133 17.63 -6.53 3.99
CA CYS A 133 18.69 -7.15 4.79
C CYS A 133 18.68 -8.68 4.68
N GLN A 134 17.52 -9.29 4.40
CA GLN A 134 17.37 -10.73 4.16
C GLN A 134 18.21 -11.19 2.97
N ASP A 135 18.17 -10.43 1.87
CA ASP A 135 18.79 -10.78 0.59
C ASP A 135 20.19 -10.15 0.42
N ARG A 136 20.73 -9.52 1.47
CA ARG A 136 21.98 -8.73 1.40
C ARG A 136 23.15 -9.49 0.78
N LYS A 137 23.33 -10.78 1.12
CA LYS A 137 24.44 -11.59 0.61
C LYS A 137 24.29 -11.89 -0.88
N ASP A 138 23.07 -12.07 -1.35
CA ASP A 138 22.78 -12.39 -2.74
C ASP A 138 22.78 -11.12 -3.60
N ASP A 139 22.31 -9.99 -3.07
CA ASP A 139 22.45 -8.66 -3.69
C ASP A 139 23.93 -8.31 -3.97
N VAL A 140 24.84 -8.60 -3.03
CA VAL A 140 26.29 -8.40 -3.22
C VAL A 140 26.81 -9.25 -4.38
N LYS A 141 26.44 -10.53 -4.45
CA LYS A 141 26.89 -11.44 -5.52
C LYS A 141 26.34 -11.04 -6.88
N ALA A 142 25.09 -10.56 -6.92
CA ALA A 142 24.42 -10.13 -8.15
C ALA A 142 24.83 -8.71 -8.59
N GLY A 143 25.56 -7.95 -7.76
CA GLY A 143 25.92 -6.56 -8.03
C GLY A 143 24.72 -5.60 -8.00
N VAL A 144 23.65 -5.97 -7.30
CA VAL A 144 22.42 -5.16 -7.18
C VAL A 144 22.60 -4.11 -6.08
N LYS A 145 22.08 -2.91 -6.31
CA LYS A 145 22.16 -1.79 -5.36
C LYS A 145 20.89 -1.76 -4.50
N SER A 146 21.03 -1.72 -3.17
CA SER A 146 19.92 -1.62 -2.23
C SER A 146 20.26 -0.71 -1.03
N THR A 147 19.25 -0.14 -0.36
CA THR A 147 19.47 0.68 0.84
C THR A 147 20.12 -0.12 1.96
N ALA A 148 19.84 -1.43 2.05
CA ALA A 148 20.48 -2.31 3.02
C ALA A 148 22.01 -2.36 2.82
N LEU A 149 22.49 -2.32 1.58
CA LEU A 149 23.91 -2.23 1.26
C LEU A 149 24.46 -0.82 1.47
N LEU A 150 23.71 0.21 1.06
CA LEU A 150 24.10 1.61 1.23
C LEU A 150 24.28 1.98 2.70
N PHE A 151 23.37 1.57 3.57
CA PHE A 151 23.38 1.92 4.99
C PHE A 151 24.34 1.05 5.80
N GLY A 152 24.65 -0.16 5.35
CA GLY A 152 25.65 -1.03 5.99
C GLY A 152 25.36 -1.27 7.47
N THR A 153 26.29 -0.82 8.33
CA THR A 153 26.19 -0.89 9.80
C THR A 153 25.25 0.16 10.41
N TRP A 154 24.98 1.25 9.69
CA TRP A 154 24.09 2.34 10.10
C TRP A 154 22.62 2.08 9.77
N VAL A 155 22.26 0.86 9.36
CA VAL A 155 20.89 0.53 8.96
C VAL A 155 19.88 0.81 10.08
N ARG A 156 20.13 0.36 11.32
CA ARG A 156 19.22 0.60 12.45
C ARG A 156 18.98 2.09 12.77
N PRO A 157 20.02 2.93 12.97
CA PRO A 157 19.80 4.35 13.26
C PRO A 157 19.12 5.09 12.11
N ILE A 158 19.48 4.81 10.85
CA ILE A 158 18.83 5.44 9.69
C ILE A 158 17.36 5.04 9.59
N LEU A 159 17.04 3.75 9.77
CA LEU A 159 15.66 3.29 9.80
C LEU A 159 14.87 3.87 10.98
N SER A 160 15.51 4.10 12.12
CA SER A 160 14.87 4.79 13.25
C SER A 160 14.43 6.21 12.87
N CYS A 161 15.24 6.94 12.09
CA CYS A 161 14.85 8.26 11.57
C CYS A 161 13.63 8.19 10.65
N PHE A 162 13.59 7.23 9.71
CA PHE A 162 12.41 7.05 8.84
C PHE A 162 11.16 6.65 9.63
N ALA A 163 11.32 5.83 10.66
CA ALA A 163 10.23 5.44 11.53
C ALA A 163 9.69 6.64 12.33
N LEU A 164 10.57 7.52 12.81
CA LEU A 164 10.17 8.78 13.46
C LEU A 164 9.43 9.71 12.51
N VAL A 165 9.87 9.84 11.25
CA VAL A 165 9.16 10.63 10.23
C VAL A 165 7.75 10.09 10.01
N PHE A 166 7.61 8.75 9.91
CA PHE A 166 6.30 8.13 9.80
C PHE A 166 5.41 8.42 11.01
N LEU A 167 5.90 8.21 12.23
CA LEU A 167 5.14 8.46 13.46
C LEU A 167 4.74 9.94 13.60
N ALA A 168 5.68 10.86 13.35
CA ALA A 168 5.42 12.30 13.38
C ALA A 168 4.35 12.69 12.35
N SER A 169 4.42 12.14 11.14
CA SER A 169 3.42 12.42 10.11
C SER A 169 2.03 11.89 10.47
N LEU A 170 1.93 10.74 11.15
CA LEU A 170 0.68 10.14 11.58
C LEU A 170 0.02 10.99 12.68
N VAL A 171 0.81 11.47 13.64
CA VAL A 171 0.36 12.40 14.69
C VAL A 171 -0.10 13.72 14.07
N TYR A 172 0.68 14.28 13.15
CA TYR A 172 0.36 15.53 12.47
C TYR A 172 -0.92 15.41 11.62
N ALA A 173 -1.09 14.31 10.90
CA ALA A 173 -2.33 14.04 10.15
C ALA A 173 -3.54 13.95 11.09
N GLY A 174 -3.39 13.30 12.25
CA GLY A 174 -4.43 13.29 13.28
C GLY A 174 -4.80 14.70 13.76
N PHE A 175 -3.79 15.54 14.00
CA PHE A 175 -3.98 16.91 14.45
C PHE A 175 -4.72 17.76 13.41
N CYS A 176 -4.29 17.72 12.15
CA CYS A 176 -4.93 18.45 11.05
C CYS A 176 -6.40 18.03 10.80
N ASN A 177 -6.77 16.79 11.15
CA ASN A 177 -8.11 16.26 10.96
C ASN A 177 -8.93 16.21 12.26
N GLY A 178 -8.47 16.87 13.33
CA GLY A 178 -9.18 16.95 14.61
C GLY A 178 -9.49 15.59 15.24
N LYS A 179 -8.56 14.64 15.14
CA LYS A 179 -8.70 13.29 15.71
C LYS A 179 -8.68 13.31 17.23
N GLY A 180 -9.45 12.42 17.84
CA GLY A 180 -9.59 12.33 19.29
C GLY A 180 -8.52 11.45 19.95
N LEU A 181 -8.62 11.34 21.28
CA LEU A 181 -7.69 10.55 22.09
C LEU A 181 -7.58 9.07 21.65
N PRO A 182 -8.67 8.36 21.27
CA PRO A 182 -8.56 6.96 20.83
C PRO A 182 -7.63 6.77 19.63
N PHE A 183 -7.63 7.69 18.66
CA PHE A 183 -6.70 7.65 17.53
C PHE A 183 -5.25 7.77 18.00
N TYR A 184 -4.94 8.71 18.88
CA TYR A 184 -3.57 8.89 19.37
C TYR A 184 -3.08 7.71 20.21
N LEU A 185 -3.92 7.16 21.08
CA LEU A 185 -3.54 6.02 21.92
C LEU A 185 -3.37 4.73 21.12
N VAL A 186 -4.35 4.39 20.28
CA VAL A 186 -4.35 3.11 19.57
C VAL A 186 -3.53 3.19 18.28
N SER A 187 -3.80 4.15 17.40
CA SER A 187 -3.09 4.24 16.12
C SER A 187 -1.65 4.71 16.32
N CYS A 188 -1.44 5.86 16.96
CA CYS A 188 -0.08 6.40 17.12
C CYS A 188 0.73 5.63 18.17
N GLY A 189 0.13 5.36 19.34
CA GLY A 189 0.76 4.58 20.41
C GLY A 189 1.02 3.13 20.00
N GLY A 190 0.06 2.49 19.33
CA GLY A 190 0.24 1.14 18.80
C GLY A 190 1.32 1.07 17.70
N ALA A 191 1.36 2.06 16.80
CA ALA A 191 2.42 2.13 15.79
C ALA A 191 3.81 2.33 16.42
N LEU A 192 3.91 3.20 17.43
CA LEU A 192 5.15 3.43 18.18
C LEU A 192 5.61 2.15 18.89
N ALA A 193 4.71 1.46 19.58
CA ALA A 193 5.01 0.21 20.27
C ALA A 193 5.48 -0.88 19.30
N HIS A 194 4.79 -1.02 18.17
CA HIS A 194 5.12 -2.02 17.15
C HIS A 194 6.49 -1.74 16.51
N ILE A 195 6.75 -0.50 16.07
CA ILE A 195 8.06 -0.10 15.54
C ILE A 195 9.16 -0.22 16.59
N GLY A 196 8.89 0.19 17.83
CA GLY A 196 9.84 0.09 18.94
C GLY A 196 10.25 -1.36 19.21
N TRP A 197 9.27 -2.28 19.22
CA TRP A 197 9.54 -3.71 19.32
C TRP A 197 10.36 -4.23 18.12
N GLN A 198 10.04 -3.80 16.90
CA GLN A 198 10.82 -4.19 15.72
C GLN A 198 12.27 -3.73 15.85
N LEU A 199 12.52 -2.45 16.11
CA LEU A 199 13.88 -1.90 16.22
C LEU A 199 14.68 -2.48 17.39
N ALA A 200 14.02 -2.82 18.50
CA ALA A 200 14.67 -3.39 19.68
C ALA A 200 15.13 -4.83 19.45
N THR A 201 14.28 -5.67 18.85
CA THR A 201 14.57 -7.13 18.77
C THR A 201 15.07 -7.59 17.40
N TRP A 202 15.01 -6.76 16.36
CA TRP A 202 15.36 -7.15 14.99
C TRP A 202 16.86 -7.39 14.81
N ASP A 203 17.28 -8.57 14.37
CA ASP A 203 18.65 -8.85 13.93
C ASP A 203 18.80 -8.72 12.39
N PRO A 204 19.55 -7.72 11.88
CA PRO A 204 19.81 -7.56 10.46
C PRO A 204 20.60 -8.70 9.80
N ASN A 205 21.26 -9.55 10.59
CA ASN A 205 22.09 -10.65 10.09
C ASN A 205 21.34 -11.99 10.02
N ASP A 206 20.13 -12.08 10.59
CA ASP A 206 19.26 -13.26 10.49
C ASP A 206 18.19 -13.04 9.41
N PRO A 207 18.31 -13.72 8.24
CA PRO A 207 17.32 -13.63 7.17
C PRO A 207 15.90 -14.01 7.61
N LYS A 208 15.76 -14.96 8.55
CA LYS A 208 14.44 -15.41 9.02
C LYS A 208 13.77 -14.34 9.86
N ASP A 209 14.53 -13.68 10.74
CA ASP A 209 14.02 -12.58 11.55
C ASP A 209 13.67 -11.37 10.66
N CYS A 210 14.51 -11.03 9.67
CA CYS A 210 14.20 -10.00 8.67
C CYS A 210 12.85 -10.25 7.98
N GLY A 211 12.63 -11.47 7.50
CA GLY A 211 11.36 -11.86 6.87
C GLY A 211 10.17 -11.84 7.82
N ALA A 212 10.35 -12.25 9.09
CA ALA A 212 9.31 -12.20 10.11
C ALA A 212 8.91 -10.76 10.46
N LYS A 213 9.90 -9.87 10.64
CA LYS A 213 9.69 -8.45 10.90
C LYS A 213 9.03 -7.74 9.71
N PHE A 214 9.43 -8.06 8.49
CA PHE A 214 8.75 -7.58 7.29
C PHE A 214 7.26 -7.98 7.30
N LYS A 215 6.94 -9.26 7.54
CA LYS A 215 5.55 -9.73 7.59
C LYS A 215 4.71 -9.03 8.66
N SER A 216 5.27 -8.79 9.85
CA SER A 216 4.55 -8.08 10.94
C SER A 216 4.14 -6.65 10.56
N ASN A 217 4.77 -6.01 9.57
CA ASN A 217 4.31 -4.70 9.09
C ASN A 217 2.94 -4.76 8.41
N GLY A 218 2.46 -5.94 7.98
CA GLY A 218 1.07 -6.11 7.56
C GLY A 218 0.07 -5.79 8.68
N ASP A 219 0.44 -6.09 9.93
CA ASP A 219 -0.43 -5.91 11.11
C ASP A 219 -0.54 -4.44 11.53
N MET A 220 0.49 -3.63 11.24
CA MET A 220 0.49 -2.18 11.47
C MET A 220 -0.72 -1.48 10.83
N GLY A 221 -1.11 -1.91 9.64
CA GLY A 221 -2.28 -1.35 8.95
C GLY A 221 -3.57 -1.56 9.75
N TYR A 222 -3.73 -2.74 10.37
CA TYR A 222 -4.87 -3.04 11.23
C TYR A 222 -4.84 -2.24 12.54
N VAL A 223 -3.66 -2.04 13.13
CA VAL A 223 -3.50 -1.21 14.33
C VAL A 223 -3.94 0.23 14.07
N ILE A 224 -3.44 0.84 12.99
CA ILE A 224 -3.77 2.22 12.63
C ILE A 224 -5.25 2.35 12.30
N TRP A 225 -5.79 1.43 11.51
CA TRP A 225 -7.21 1.42 11.14
C TRP A 225 -8.14 1.17 12.33
N GLY A 226 -7.75 0.27 13.25
CA GLY A 226 -8.51 -0.02 14.46
C GLY A 226 -8.64 1.20 15.37
N GLY A 227 -7.56 1.97 15.54
CA GLY A 227 -7.63 3.23 16.30
C GLY A 227 -8.45 4.31 15.61
N LEU A 228 -8.40 4.40 14.27
CA LEU A 228 -9.26 5.30 13.49
C LEU A 228 -10.75 4.94 13.63
N LEU A 229 -11.09 3.65 13.58
CA LEU A 229 -12.46 3.19 13.78
C LEU A 229 -12.96 3.43 15.19
N LEU A 230 -12.11 3.14 16.19
CA LEU A 230 -12.45 3.36 17.59
C LEU A 230 -12.72 4.86 17.84
N ASP A 231 -11.86 5.71 17.29
CA ASP A 231 -12.03 7.16 17.34
C ASP A 231 -13.32 7.62 16.66
N PHE A 232 -13.66 7.04 15.51
CA PHE A 232 -14.91 7.32 14.80
C PHE A 232 -16.14 6.92 15.61
N TYR A 233 -16.10 5.77 16.27
CA TYR A 233 -17.24 5.26 17.05
C TYR A 233 -17.45 6.02 18.36
N LEU A 234 -16.36 6.42 19.03
CA LEU A 234 -16.42 7.07 20.34
C LEU A 234 -16.61 8.58 20.28
N ASN A 235 -16.27 9.24 19.17
CA ASN A 235 -16.44 10.68 19.04
C ASN A 235 -17.73 11.03 18.26
N PRO A 236 -18.78 11.51 18.94
CA PRO A 236 -20.03 11.90 18.30
C PRO A 236 -19.90 13.10 17.36
N THR A 237 -18.79 13.85 17.44
CA THR A 237 -18.48 15.00 16.57
C THR A 237 -18.34 14.65 15.09
N TYR A 238 -18.15 13.38 14.72
CA TYR A 238 -18.09 12.96 13.31
C TYR A 238 -19.43 12.53 12.72
N VAL A 239 -20.45 12.34 13.57
CA VAL A 239 -21.76 11.78 13.18
C VAL A 239 -22.85 12.85 13.18
N ALA A 240 -22.60 14.01 13.78
CA ALA A 240 -23.48 15.19 13.77
C ALA A 240 -23.23 16.08 12.54
#